data_AF-A0A814N2W3-F1
#
_entry.id   AF-A0A814N2W3-F1
#
_cell.length_a   1.000
_cell.length_b   1.000
_cell.length_c   1.000
_cell.angle_alpha   90.00
_cell.angle_beta   90.00
_cell.angle_gamma   90.00
#
_symmetry.space_group_name_H-M   'P 1'
#
loop_
_entity.id
_entity.type
_entity.pdbx_description
1 polymer ?
#
loop_
_entity_poly.entity_id
_entity_poly.type
_entity_poly.pdbx_seq_one_letter_code
_entity_poly.pdbx_strand_id
1 'polypeptide(L)'
;MLKVSQQSKGNFENNRQFQVISYPDENVSLNSIFPQGWDRLSTAINAANDEKLRKFIDLSASEQQCVLAEIRRQWKTMFTEESNSFLIENFAELLVSAGSSSQVSPKHDYLTEISNDMITLLRNWSNEKSKFYAFFNRPLSQPIRSISWHLYLSNANYPEKFRDDLSNHPQSVLSPMDMEIHDKCDYFISFLPCASEIQKSLQTVQAMKAILSYYRSQFIDQRNLTQAEYYYLIPIVYVQQTDLSKSLETFLSDSIEMYQTFIDTLPKPLKYIHLNNSIETFDLWFEKVEYHLNRIDPFIWNHIQTVLQNNLVSRSQCMKNDVLYFLRKSCSSWFHYMFINCLTMDTLLFVWDQYLITKDLPNFYDELLPAVTTAIIVILKDFIVECKKTSEIERILKTKPALIETYQFQSTFSRFFLVNSPSKTIVIRPTRINQSTNPVHDLLTRITKTFNLVTHGEGTKRAELDRRTTSTIRTYRFDLMMSKFHCSSSKESELQIAIKRVQTRYLMDQNAPLFSDLR
;
A
#
# COMPACT_ATOMS: atom_id res chain seq x y z
N MET A 1 22.45 -19.79 -30.50
CA MET A 1 21.65 -20.57 -31.46
C MET A 1 20.62 -19.64 -32.08
N LEU A 2 20.40 -19.78 -33.39
CA LEU A 2 19.49 -19.06 -34.29
C LEU A 2 19.98 -17.72 -34.88
N LYS A 3 20.41 -17.85 -36.15
CA LYS A 3 20.65 -16.80 -37.16
C LYS A 3 19.30 -16.26 -37.67
N VAL A 4 19.19 -14.95 -37.82
CA VAL A 4 18.10 -14.27 -38.52
C VAL A 4 18.46 -14.13 -39.99
N SER A 5 17.61 -14.64 -40.88
CA SER A 5 17.66 -14.43 -42.32
C SER A 5 16.69 -13.32 -42.73
N GLN A 6 17.21 -12.30 -43.40
CA GLN A 6 16.43 -11.28 -44.11
C GLN A 6 15.84 -11.87 -45.40
N GLN A 7 14.59 -11.52 -45.74
CA GLN A 7 14.19 -11.33 -47.15
C GLN A 7 12.92 -10.48 -47.34
N SER A 8 13.12 -9.40 -48.09
CA SER A 8 12.30 -8.76 -49.14
C SER A 8 10.83 -8.35 -48.95
N LYS A 9 10.67 -7.02 -48.97
CA LYS A 9 9.69 -6.17 -49.69
C LYS A 9 8.72 -6.83 -50.69
N GLY A 10 7.45 -6.44 -50.58
CA GLY A 10 6.46 -6.42 -51.67
C GLY A 10 5.36 -5.39 -51.37
N ASN A 11 5.33 -4.30 -52.16
CA ASN A 11 4.21 -3.34 -52.26
C ASN A 11 3.12 -3.92 -53.16
N PHE A 12 1.83 -3.66 -52.89
CA PHE A 12 0.84 -3.25 -53.90
C PHE A 12 -0.51 -2.80 -53.26
N GLU A 13 -0.77 -1.50 -53.44
CA GLU A 13 -2.01 -0.78 -53.78
C GLU A 13 -3.43 -1.20 -53.30
N ASN A 14 -4.06 -0.23 -52.61
CA ASN A 14 -5.39 0.37 -52.85
C ASN A 14 -6.56 -0.51 -53.33
N ASN A 15 -7.60 -0.60 -52.48
CA ASN A 15 -8.99 -0.37 -52.90
C ASN A 15 -9.87 0.03 -51.70
N ARG A 16 -10.27 1.31 -51.65
CA ARG A 16 -11.31 1.84 -50.76
C ARG A 16 -12.65 1.74 -51.49
N GLN A 17 -13.57 0.92 -51.00
CA GLN A 17 -15.00 1.03 -51.33
C GLN A 17 -15.71 1.71 -50.16
N PHE A 18 -16.23 2.91 -50.41
CA PHE A 18 -17.16 3.60 -49.51
C PHE A 18 -18.55 3.03 -49.73
N GLN A 19 -19.12 2.35 -48.72
CA GLN A 19 -20.56 2.14 -48.64
C GLN A 19 -21.19 3.31 -47.88
N VAL A 20 -21.99 4.09 -48.61
CA VAL A 20 -22.91 5.08 -48.06
C VAL A 20 -24.12 4.31 -47.52
N ILE A 21 -24.28 4.26 -46.20
CA ILE A 21 -25.50 3.78 -45.55
C ILE A 21 -26.36 5.01 -45.25
N SER A 22 -27.48 5.11 -45.95
CA SER A 22 -28.57 6.07 -45.72
C SER A 22 -29.35 5.67 -44.46
N TYR A 23 -29.52 6.61 -43.53
CA TYR A 23 -30.42 6.47 -42.39
C TYR A 23 -31.88 6.76 -42.80
N PRO A 24 -32.87 6.02 -42.30
CA PRO A 24 -34.26 6.41 -42.44
C PRO A 24 -34.58 7.53 -41.43
N ASP A 25 -35.19 8.59 -41.95
CA ASP A 25 -35.93 9.61 -41.20
C ASP A 25 -37.09 8.95 -40.44
N GLU A 26 -37.02 8.87 -39.11
CA GLU A 26 -38.23 8.84 -38.28
C GLU A 26 -38.02 9.66 -37.00
N ASN A 27 -38.79 10.75 -36.93
CA ASN A 27 -39.01 11.57 -35.76
C ASN A 27 -39.65 10.73 -34.64
N VAL A 28 -38.83 10.16 -33.76
CA VAL A 28 -39.24 9.77 -32.42
C VAL A 28 -38.61 10.76 -31.44
N SER A 29 -39.46 11.52 -30.76
CA SER A 29 -39.06 12.53 -29.77
C SER A 29 -38.16 11.90 -28.70
N LEU A 30 -36.85 12.20 -28.78
CA LEU A 30 -35.82 11.80 -27.83
C LEU A 30 -36.12 12.28 -26.39
N ASN A 31 -37.04 13.21 -26.18
CA ASN A 31 -37.35 13.75 -24.85
C ASN A 31 -38.27 12.87 -23.97
N SER A 32 -38.87 11.80 -24.49
CA SER A 32 -39.75 10.92 -23.69
C SER A 32 -39.09 9.64 -23.16
N ILE A 33 -37.83 9.36 -23.54
CA ILE A 33 -37.09 8.15 -23.13
C ILE A 33 -36.07 8.46 -22.02
N PHE A 34 -35.66 9.72 -21.88
CA PHE A 34 -34.56 10.14 -21.00
C PHE A 34 -34.78 9.94 -19.50
N PRO A 35 -35.95 10.22 -18.90
CA PRO A 35 -36.15 9.98 -17.46
C PRO A 35 -36.27 8.48 -17.13
N GLN A 36 -36.85 7.69 -18.05
CA GLN A 36 -37.11 6.28 -17.81
C GLN A 36 -35.87 5.39 -17.99
N GLY A 37 -34.93 5.78 -18.85
CA GLY A 37 -33.68 5.03 -19.04
C GLY A 37 -32.76 5.08 -17.82
N TRP A 38 -32.64 6.25 -17.20
CA TRP A 38 -31.80 6.45 -16.01
C TRP A 38 -32.40 5.83 -14.76
N ASP A 39 -33.71 5.97 -14.52
CA ASP A 39 -34.37 5.24 -13.44
C ASP A 39 -34.27 3.73 -13.65
N ARG A 40 -34.31 3.24 -14.89
CA ARG A 40 -34.13 1.80 -15.19
C ARG A 40 -32.70 1.32 -14.99
N LEU A 41 -31.69 2.13 -15.33
CA LEU A 41 -30.26 1.80 -15.21
C LEU A 41 -29.77 1.96 -13.76
N SER A 42 -30.16 3.04 -13.07
CA SER A 42 -29.95 3.22 -11.63
C SER A 42 -30.64 2.10 -10.83
N THR A 43 -31.87 1.73 -11.20
CA THR A 43 -32.58 0.55 -10.62
C THR A 43 -32.11 -0.80 -11.21
N ALA A 44 -31.18 -0.83 -12.17
CA ALA A 44 -30.55 -2.06 -12.67
C ALA A 44 -29.17 -2.29 -12.04
N ILE A 45 -28.47 -1.21 -11.70
CA ILE A 45 -27.17 -1.20 -11.05
C ILE A 45 -27.34 -1.28 -9.52
N ASN A 46 -28.28 -0.51 -8.93
CA ASN A 46 -28.52 -0.51 -7.47
C ASN A 46 -29.41 -1.66 -6.98
N ALA A 47 -29.93 -2.51 -7.88
CA ALA A 47 -30.72 -3.68 -7.52
C ALA A 47 -29.96 -4.94 -7.94
N ALA A 48 -29.13 -5.45 -7.02
CA ALA A 48 -28.40 -6.69 -7.15
C ALA A 48 -29.32 -7.93 -7.17
N ASN A 49 -30.16 -8.09 -8.20
CA ASN A 49 -30.97 -9.29 -8.41
C ASN A 49 -30.89 -9.78 -9.86
N ASP A 50 -30.65 -11.09 -9.98
CA ASP A 50 -30.49 -11.93 -11.17
C ASP A 50 -31.54 -11.74 -12.29
N GLU A 51 -32.68 -11.12 -12.02
CA GLU A 51 -33.85 -11.06 -12.91
C GLU A 51 -33.70 -10.06 -14.07
N LYS A 52 -32.99 -8.95 -13.87
CA LYS A 52 -32.76 -7.96 -14.94
C LYS A 52 -31.52 -8.24 -15.77
N LEU A 53 -30.53 -8.91 -15.20
CA LEU A 53 -29.41 -9.45 -15.98
C LEU A 53 -29.91 -10.51 -16.97
N ARG A 54 -30.92 -11.33 -16.59
CA ARG A 54 -31.65 -12.20 -17.52
C ARG A 54 -32.30 -11.39 -18.66
N LYS A 55 -33.01 -10.30 -18.33
CA LYS A 55 -33.59 -9.40 -19.35
C LYS A 55 -32.58 -8.78 -20.30
N PHE A 56 -31.35 -8.51 -19.86
CA PHE A 56 -30.26 -8.03 -20.74
C PHE A 56 -29.73 -9.15 -21.65
N ILE A 57 -29.58 -10.37 -21.14
CA ILE A 57 -29.18 -11.54 -21.95
C ILE A 57 -30.25 -11.87 -23.00
N ASP A 58 -31.52 -11.65 -22.65
CA ASP A 58 -32.66 -11.88 -23.55
C ASP A 58 -32.79 -10.82 -24.67
N LEU A 59 -31.99 -9.74 -24.63
CA LEU A 59 -31.92 -8.76 -25.72
C LEU A 59 -31.21 -9.33 -26.95
N SER A 60 -31.55 -8.82 -28.14
CA SER A 60 -30.78 -9.12 -29.34
C SER A 60 -29.36 -8.54 -29.26
N ALA A 61 -28.42 -9.11 -30.01
CA ALA A 61 -27.03 -8.65 -30.01
C ALA A 61 -26.88 -7.16 -30.38
N SER A 62 -27.73 -6.63 -31.26
CA SER A 62 -27.75 -5.21 -31.63
C SER A 62 -28.28 -4.32 -30.51
N GLU A 63 -29.30 -4.76 -29.76
CA GLU A 63 -29.83 -4.04 -28.60
C GLU A 63 -28.83 -4.04 -27.45
N GLN A 64 -28.15 -5.15 -27.21
CA GLN A 64 -27.05 -5.24 -26.24
C GLN A 64 -25.93 -4.27 -26.61
N GLN A 65 -25.48 -4.25 -27.87
CA GLN A 65 -24.47 -3.30 -28.34
C GLN A 65 -24.91 -1.84 -28.19
N CYS A 66 -26.18 -1.54 -28.42
CA CYS A 66 -26.73 -0.19 -28.25
C CYS A 66 -26.71 0.25 -26.78
N VAL A 67 -27.16 -0.62 -25.86
CA VAL A 67 -27.11 -0.37 -24.41
C VAL A 67 -25.67 -0.19 -23.94
N LEU A 68 -24.74 -1.02 -24.42
CA LEU A 68 -23.31 -0.90 -24.10
C LEU A 68 -22.70 0.39 -24.65
N ALA A 69 -23.03 0.77 -25.89
CA ALA A 69 -22.57 2.03 -26.49
C ALA A 69 -23.08 3.25 -25.69
N GLU A 70 -24.31 3.20 -25.21
CA GLU A 70 -24.88 4.27 -24.38
C GLU A 70 -24.24 4.30 -22.98
N ILE A 71 -24.02 3.15 -22.34
CA ILE A 71 -23.27 3.04 -21.09
C ILE A 71 -21.85 3.63 -21.28
N ARG A 72 -21.15 3.23 -22.34
CA ARG A 72 -19.82 3.77 -22.71
C ARG A 72 -19.86 5.29 -22.91
N ARG A 73 -20.87 5.81 -23.63
CA ARG A 73 -21.05 7.25 -23.91
C ARG A 73 -21.30 8.02 -22.62
N GLN A 74 -22.26 7.58 -21.81
CA GLN A 74 -22.60 8.27 -20.58
C GLN A 74 -21.43 8.21 -19.59
N TRP A 75 -20.71 7.09 -19.47
CA TRP A 75 -19.51 7.02 -18.63
C TRP A 75 -18.41 7.98 -19.09
N LYS A 76 -18.15 8.06 -20.39
CA LYS A 76 -17.16 9.01 -20.92
C LYS A 76 -17.50 10.46 -20.53
N THR A 77 -18.78 10.83 -20.50
CA THR A 77 -19.24 12.15 -20.03
C THR A 77 -19.30 12.30 -18.50
N MET A 78 -19.59 11.23 -17.76
CA MET A 78 -19.70 11.28 -16.29
C MET A 78 -18.34 11.40 -15.59
N PHE A 79 -17.29 10.84 -16.18
CA PHE A 79 -15.94 10.88 -15.64
C PHE A 79 -15.13 12.12 -16.05
N THR A 80 -15.66 12.93 -16.98
CA THR A 80 -15.19 14.29 -17.25
C THR A 80 -15.77 15.33 -16.30
N GLU A 81 -16.80 14.99 -15.52
CA GLU A 81 -17.37 15.85 -14.48
C GLU A 81 -16.81 15.46 -13.10
N GLU A 82 -16.41 16.45 -12.29
CA GLU A 82 -15.66 16.30 -11.03
C GLU A 82 -16.39 15.53 -9.89
N SER A 83 -17.62 15.01 -10.08
CA SER A 83 -18.55 14.84 -8.96
C SER A 83 -19.22 13.46 -8.76
N ASN A 84 -18.89 12.41 -9.50
CA ASN A 84 -19.67 11.15 -9.40
C ASN A 84 -18.98 10.02 -8.64
N SER A 85 -18.72 10.22 -7.33
CA SER A 85 -18.22 9.15 -6.44
C SER A 85 -19.14 7.94 -6.37
N PHE A 86 -20.46 8.18 -6.34
CA PHE A 86 -21.51 7.15 -6.30
C PHE A 86 -21.43 6.11 -7.44
N LEU A 87 -20.96 6.53 -8.61
CA LEU A 87 -20.90 5.65 -9.78
C LEU A 87 -19.59 4.86 -9.84
N ILE A 88 -18.52 5.37 -9.25
CA ILE A 88 -17.28 4.60 -9.04
C ILE A 88 -17.53 3.49 -8.01
N GLU A 89 -18.40 3.73 -7.03
CA GLU A 89 -18.83 2.71 -6.07
C GLU A 89 -19.58 1.56 -6.76
N ASN A 90 -20.55 1.88 -7.62
CA ASN A 90 -21.27 0.90 -8.43
C ASN A 90 -20.36 0.17 -9.44
N PHE A 91 -19.33 0.86 -9.96
CA PHE A 91 -18.29 0.29 -10.82
C PHE A 91 -17.42 -0.74 -10.10
N ALA A 92 -17.03 -0.45 -8.86
CA ALA A 92 -16.27 -1.39 -8.04
C ALA A 92 -17.06 -2.69 -7.80
N GLU A 93 -18.36 -2.59 -7.55
CA GLU A 93 -19.23 -3.75 -7.33
C GLU A 93 -19.38 -4.62 -8.58
N LEU A 94 -19.58 -4.00 -9.75
CA LEU A 94 -19.65 -4.70 -11.03
C LEU A 94 -18.36 -5.48 -11.33
N LEU A 95 -17.19 -4.89 -11.11
CA LEU A 95 -15.91 -5.55 -11.40
C LEU A 95 -15.55 -6.65 -10.40
N VAL A 96 -15.95 -6.50 -9.13
CA VAL A 96 -15.82 -7.57 -8.14
C VAL A 96 -16.74 -8.75 -8.50
N SER A 97 -17.96 -8.47 -8.96
CA SER A 97 -18.91 -9.51 -9.38
C SER A 97 -18.46 -10.27 -10.64
N ALA A 98 -17.86 -9.58 -11.61
CA ALA A 98 -17.34 -10.18 -12.84
C ALA A 98 -16.12 -11.09 -12.59
N GLY A 99 -15.30 -10.80 -11.58
CA GLY A 99 -14.11 -11.59 -11.25
C GLY A 99 -14.38 -12.88 -10.47
N SER A 100 -15.61 -13.07 -9.95
CA SER A 100 -15.92 -14.10 -8.95
C SER A 100 -16.71 -15.30 -9.50
N SER A 101 -17.17 -15.30 -10.76
CA SER A 101 -18.00 -16.38 -11.32
C SER A 101 -17.20 -17.30 -12.25
N SER A 102 -16.97 -18.56 -11.86
CA SER A 102 -16.26 -19.56 -12.67
C SER A 102 -17.13 -20.33 -13.67
N GLN A 103 -18.39 -19.91 -13.90
CA GLN A 103 -19.28 -20.57 -14.86
C GLN A 103 -19.26 -19.86 -16.22
N VAL A 104 -18.85 -20.60 -17.25
CA VAL A 104 -18.92 -20.22 -18.66
C VAL A 104 -20.39 -20.11 -19.06
N SER A 105 -20.92 -18.90 -18.94
CA SER A 105 -22.24 -18.53 -19.44
C SER A 105 -22.09 -17.29 -20.32
N PRO A 106 -23.02 -17.00 -21.24
CA PRO A 106 -22.98 -15.79 -22.07
C PRO A 106 -22.83 -14.51 -21.23
N LYS A 107 -23.34 -14.50 -19.98
CA LYS A 107 -23.14 -13.43 -18.99
C LYS A 107 -21.67 -13.08 -18.78
N HIS A 108 -20.80 -14.09 -18.76
CA HIS A 108 -19.38 -13.95 -18.47
C HIS A 108 -18.65 -13.25 -19.63
N ASP A 109 -19.01 -13.55 -20.88
CA ASP A 109 -18.35 -12.96 -22.06
C ASP A 109 -18.62 -11.45 -22.14
N TYR A 110 -19.86 -11.01 -21.88
CA TYR A 110 -20.21 -9.58 -21.88
C TYR A 110 -19.59 -8.81 -20.72
N LEU A 111 -19.61 -9.36 -19.51
CA LEU A 111 -18.95 -8.73 -18.35
C LEU A 111 -17.44 -8.61 -18.58
N THR A 112 -16.85 -9.56 -19.31
CA THR A 112 -15.44 -9.52 -19.70
C THR A 112 -15.18 -8.43 -20.73
N GLU A 113 -16.02 -8.28 -21.75
CA GLU A 113 -15.91 -7.20 -22.76
C GLU A 113 -16.00 -5.81 -22.10
N ILE A 114 -17.01 -5.61 -21.24
CA ILE A 114 -17.17 -4.38 -20.47
C ILE A 114 -15.94 -4.12 -19.60
N SER A 115 -15.46 -5.14 -18.87
CA SER A 115 -14.25 -5.03 -18.05
C SER A 115 -13.03 -4.65 -18.89
N ASN A 116 -12.86 -5.18 -20.10
CA ASN A 116 -11.75 -4.85 -20.99
C ASN A 116 -11.79 -3.41 -21.50
N ASP A 117 -12.97 -2.91 -21.86
CA ASP A 117 -13.16 -1.51 -22.24
C ASP A 117 -12.87 -0.57 -21.06
N MET A 118 -13.29 -0.97 -19.86
CA MET A 118 -13.02 -0.22 -18.63
C MET A 118 -11.53 -0.18 -18.30
N ILE A 119 -10.83 -1.32 -18.40
CA ILE A 119 -9.37 -1.40 -18.28
C ILE A 119 -8.71 -0.43 -19.27
N THR A 120 -9.20 -0.39 -20.51
CA THR A 120 -8.70 0.51 -21.55
C THR A 120 -8.92 1.98 -21.19
N LEU A 121 -10.08 2.33 -20.62
CA LEU A 121 -10.35 3.67 -20.12
C LEU A 121 -9.46 4.04 -18.93
N LEU A 122 -9.29 3.15 -17.95
CA LEU A 122 -8.40 3.36 -16.79
C LEU A 122 -6.94 3.56 -17.22
N ARG A 123 -6.46 2.82 -18.23
CA ARG A 123 -5.13 3.02 -18.82
C ARG A 123 -4.96 4.42 -19.42
N ASN A 124 -6.02 4.97 -20.01
CA ASN A 124 -6.02 6.32 -20.57
C ASN A 124 -6.13 7.43 -19.50
N TRP A 125 -6.36 7.08 -18.24
CA TRP A 125 -6.54 8.01 -17.11
C TRP A 125 -5.34 8.06 -16.18
N SER A 126 -4.13 7.97 -16.73
CA SER A 126 -2.89 7.98 -15.95
C SER A 126 -2.66 9.24 -15.11
N ASN A 127 -3.43 10.31 -15.36
CA ASN A 127 -3.35 11.55 -14.59
C ASN A 127 -4.41 11.65 -13.47
N GLU A 128 -5.34 10.70 -13.36
CA GLU A 128 -6.51 10.76 -12.48
C GLU A 128 -6.39 9.83 -11.26
N LYS A 129 -5.20 9.75 -10.66
CA LYS A 129 -4.93 8.90 -9.47
C LYS A 129 -5.96 9.09 -8.36
N SER A 130 -6.42 10.33 -8.16
CA SER A 130 -7.43 10.68 -7.15
C SER A 130 -8.75 9.90 -7.30
N LYS A 131 -9.12 9.45 -8.50
CA LYS A 131 -10.34 8.68 -8.72
C LYS A 131 -10.26 7.27 -8.09
N PHE A 132 -9.05 6.74 -7.90
CA PHE A 132 -8.87 5.45 -7.25
C PHE A 132 -9.17 5.49 -5.73
N TYR A 133 -9.32 6.68 -5.12
CA TYR A 133 -9.79 6.79 -3.73
C TYR A 133 -11.19 6.22 -3.51
N ALA A 134 -12.02 6.12 -4.56
CA ALA A 134 -13.32 5.46 -4.46
C ALA A 134 -13.22 3.94 -4.21
N PHE A 135 -12.06 3.32 -4.48
CA PHE A 135 -11.78 1.93 -4.10
C PHE A 135 -11.17 1.80 -2.71
N PHE A 136 -11.10 2.88 -1.93
CA PHE A 136 -10.64 2.79 -0.56
C PHE A 136 -11.55 1.84 0.23
N ASN A 137 -10.92 0.91 0.95
CA ASN A 137 -11.55 -0.20 1.65
C ASN A 137 -12.39 -1.14 0.75
N ARG A 138 -12.13 -1.19 -0.55
CA ARG A 138 -12.74 -2.13 -1.51
C ARG A 138 -11.65 -3.03 -2.14
N PRO A 139 -11.91 -4.34 -2.35
CA PRO A 139 -10.99 -5.21 -3.05
C PRO A 139 -10.90 -4.82 -4.53
N LEU A 140 -9.68 -4.81 -5.07
CA LEU A 140 -9.48 -4.68 -6.50
C LEU A 140 -9.47 -6.05 -7.17
N SER A 141 -10.06 -6.16 -8.36
CA SER A 141 -9.83 -7.32 -9.21
C SER A 141 -8.42 -7.26 -9.80
N GLN A 142 -7.86 -8.41 -10.19
CA GLN A 142 -6.48 -8.49 -10.67
C GLN A 142 -6.15 -7.53 -11.85
N PRO A 143 -7.01 -7.37 -12.87
CA PRO A 143 -6.72 -6.44 -13.96
C PRO A 143 -6.68 -4.97 -13.51
N ILE A 144 -7.62 -4.56 -12.64
CA ILE A 144 -7.65 -3.21 -12.08
C ILE A 144 -6.45 -2.99 -11.16
N ARG A 145 -6.09 -4.00 -10.38
CA ARG A 145 -4.90 -3.98 -9.52
C ARG A 145 -3.65 -3.73 -10.32
N SER A 146 -3.43 -4.47 -11.42
CA SER A 146 -2.27 -4.28 -12.30
C SER A 146 -2.19 -2.84 -12.82
N ILE A 147 -3.31 -2.29 -13.31
CA ILE A 147 -3.37 -0.89 -13.78
C ILE A 147 -3.12 0.10 -12.66
N SER A 148 -3.79 -0.08 -11.51
CA SER A 148 -3.67 0.81 -10.34
C SER A 148 -2.24 0.83 -9.82
N TRP A 149 -1.62 -0.34 -9.66
CA TRP A 149 -0.25 -0.44 -9.19
C TRP A 149 0.72 0.18 -10.18
N HIS A 150 0.58 -0.09 -11.48
CA HIS A 150 1.40 0.57 -12.50
C HIS A 150 1.24 2.09 -12.45
N LEU A 151 0.01 2.59 -12.32
CA LEU A 151 -0.28 4.01 -12.19
C LEU A 151 0.40 4.64 -10.98
N TYR A 152 0.27 4.02 -9.80
CA TYR A 152 0.86 4.54 -8.57
C TYR A 152 2.38 4.34 -8.54
N LEU A 153 2.93 3.29 -9.16
CA LEU A 153 4.34 2.94 -9.12
C LEU A 153 5.12 3.28 -10.39
N SER A 154 4.54 4.04 -11.32
CA SER A 154 5.26 4.49 -12.51
C SER A 154 6.24 5.62 -12.18
N ASN A 155 7.45 5.48 -12.70
CA ASN A 155 8.55 6.42 -12.73
C ASN A 155 9.46 6.10 -13.92
N ALA A 156 9.32 6.86 -15.01
CA ALA A 156 10.04 6.65 -16.28
C ALA A 156 11.58 6.64 -16.17
N ASN A 157 12.15 7.20 -15.10
CA ASN A 157 13.61 7.23 -14.90
C ASN A 157 14.21 5.82 -14.73
N TYR A 158 13.50 4.91 -14.06
CA TYR A 158 13.97 3.55 -13.82
C TYR A 158 14.08 2.68 -15.08
N PRO A 159 13.02 2.59 -15.92
CA PRO A 159 13.10 1.78 -17.13
C PRO A 159 14.07 2.37 -18.17
N GLU A 160 14.17 3.71 -18.28
CA GLU A 160 15.17 4.36 -19.15
C GLU A 160 16.58 4.01 -18.71
N LYS A 161 16.89 4.18 -17.42
CA LYS A 161 18.19 3.82 -16.86
C LYS A 161 18.52 2.35 -17.05
N PHE A 162 17.56 1.46 -16.82
CA PHE A 162 17.78 0.02 -17.03
C PHE A 162 18.13 -0.31 -18.48
N ARG A 163 17.42 0.26 -19.46
CA ARG A 163 17.71 0.05 -20.89
C ARG A 163 19.07 0.64 -21.28
N ASP A 164 19.42 1.81 -20.73
CA ASP A 164 20.72 2.43 -20.95
C ASP A 164 21.86 1.59 -20.36
N ASP A 165 21.70 1.07 -19.15
CA ASP A 165 22.66 0.18 -18.50
C ASP A 165 22.80 -1.13 -19.29
N LEU A 166 21.67 -1.72 -19.72
CA LEU A 166 21.65 -2.96 -20.49
C LEU A 166 22.32 -2.82 -21.86
N SER A 167 22.12 -1.70 -22.54
CA SER A 167 22.68 -1.44 -23.87
C SER A 167 24.16 -1.06 -23.84
N ASN A 168 24.57 -0.20 -22.90
CA ASN A 168 25.92 0.33 -22.84
C ASN A 168 26.87 -0.53 -21.99
N HIS A 169 26.35 -1.13 -20.91
CA HIS A 169 27.15 -1.90 -19.95
C HIS A 169 26.40 -3.16 -19.47
N PRO A 170 26.20 -4.19 -20.31
CA PRO A 170 25.41 -5.38 -19.95
C PRO A 170 25.90 -6.12 -18.69
N GLN A 171 27.18 -6.00 -18.34
CA GLN A 171 27.72 -6.61 -17.12
C GLN A 171 27.32 -5.86 -15.84
N SER A 172 26.95 -4.58 -15.96
CA SER A 172 26.50 -3.75 -14.84
C SER A 172 25.08 -4.07 -14.38
N VAL A 173 24.28 -4.74 -15.22
CA VAL A 173 22.91 -5.14 -14.83
C VAL A 173 22.87 -6.44 -14.02
N LEU A 174 23.99 -7.15 -13.92
CA LEU A 174 24.13 -8.39 -13.18
C LEU A 174 24.87 -8.17 -11.87
N SER A 175 24.25 -8.59 -10.79
CA SER A 175 24.86 -8.64 -9.47
C SER A 175 25.96 -9.72 -9.43
N PRO A 176 27.12 -9.47 -8.79
CA PRO A 176 28.12 -10.52 -8.55
C PRO A 176 27.62 -11.63 -7.61
N MET A 177 26.45 -11.44 -6.97
CA MET A 177 25.77 -12.42 -6.12
C MET A 177 24.52 -13.02 -6.82
N ASP A 178 24.45 -12.99 -8.16
CA ASP A 178 23.28 -13.45 -8.92
C ASP A 178 22.84 -14.87 -8.55
N MET A 179 23.79 -15.78 -8.31
CA MET A 179 23.51 -17.14 -7.86
C MET A 179 22.89 -17.19 -6.47
N GLU A 180 23.42 -16.45 -5.49
CA GLU A 180 22.84 -16.40 -4.15
C GLU A 180 21.44 -15.76 -4.18
N ILE A 181 21.25 -14.73 -5.00
CA ILE A 181 19.94 -14.11 -5.23
C ILE A 181 18.96 -15.14 -5.80
N HIS A 182 19.40 -15.95 -6.77
CA HIS A 182 18.59 -17.03 -7.34
C HIS A 182 18.12 -18.02 -6.25
N ASP A 183 19.07 -18.56 -5.48
CA ASP A 183 18.78 -19.55 -4.44
C ASP A 183 17.83 -18.98 -3.38
N LYS A 184 17.99 -17.70 -3.02
CA LYS A 184 17.07 -17.01 -2.10
C LYS A 184 15.69 -16.80 -2.70
N CYS A 185 15.59 -16.42 -3.98
CA CYS A 185 14.29 -16.29 -4.64
C CYS A 185 13.54 -17.64 -4.64
N ASP A 186 14.23 -18.71 -5.02
CA ASP A 186 13.66 -20.07 -5.01
C ASP A 186 13.22 -20.50 -3.61
N TYR A 187 14.04 -20.23 -2.59
CA TYR A 187 13.71 -20.49 -1.19
C TYR A 187 12.45 -19.73 -0.73
N PHE A 188 12.39 -18.41 -0.95
CA PHE A 188 11.26 -17.60 -0.48
C PHE A 188 9.96 -17.96 -1.18
N ILE A 189 10.00 -18.18 -2.50
CA ILE A 189 8.84 -18.63 -3.26
C ILE A 189 8.36 -20.01 -2.74
N SER A 190 9.30 -20.89 -2.40
CA SER A 190 8.97 -22.26 -1.97
C SER A 190 8.43 -22.36 -0.56
N PHE A 191 8.84 -21.45 0.34
CA PHE A 191 8.52 -21.53 1.76
C PHE A 191 7.30 -20.70 2.15
N LEU A 192 6.99 -19.64 1.40
CA LEU A 192 5.96 -18.69 1.81
C LEU A 192 4.56 -19.15 1.40
N PRO A 193 3.61 -19.30 2.35
CA PRO A 193 2.25 -19.73 2.04
C PRO A 193 1.55 -18.83 1.01
N CYS A 194 1.78 -17.52 1.09
CA CYS A 194 1.24 -16.55 0.15
C CYS A 194 1.81 -16.68 -1.27
N ALA A 195 2.98 -17.31 -1.45
CA ALA A 195 3.59 -17.54 -2.75
C ALA A 195 3.19 -18.87 -3.42
N SER A 196 2.28 -19.65 -2.82
CA SER A 196 1.90 -20.99 -3.32
C SER A 196 1.42 -21.00 -4.78
N GLU A 197 0.76 -19.94 -5.22
CA GLU A 197 0.29 -19.81 -6.61
C GLU A 197 1.41 -19.55 -7.61
N ILE A 198 2.48 -18.86 -7.18
CA ILE A 198 3.62 -18.52 -8.03
C ILE A 198 4.76 -19.55 -7.92
N GLN A 199 4.65 -20.47 -6.97
CA GLN A 199 5.66 -21.48 -6.61
C GLN A 199 6.09 -22.39 -7.77
N LYS A 200 5.22 -22.57 -8.76
CA LYS A 200 5.44 -23.55 -9.83
C LYS A 200 6.10 -22.97 -11.08
N SER A 201 6.35 -21.67 -11.13
CA SER A 201 6.83 -21.01 -12.33
C SER A 201 8.32 -20.69 -12.26
N LEU A 202 9.12 -21.43 -13.04
CA LEU A 202 10.53 -21.12 -13.28
C LEU A 202 10.71 -19.68 -13.77
N GLN A 203 9.76 -19.16 -14.54
CA GLN A 203 9.78 -17.79 -15.05
C GLN A 203 9.65 -16.77 -13.91
N THR A 204 8.86 -17.05 -12.88
CA THR A 204 8.74 -16.20 -11.68
C THR A 204 10.08 -16.07 -10.96
N VAL A 205 10.76 -17.20 -10.70
CA VAL A 205 12.08 -17.20 -10.04
C VAL A 205 13.11 -16.42 -10.87
N GLN A 206 13.11 -16.62 -12.19
CA GLN A 206 14.01 -15.92 -13.11
C GLN A 206 13.74 -14.41 -13.16
N ALA A 207 12.45 -14.01 -13.19
CA ALA A 207 12.05 -12.61 -13.12
C ALA A 207 12.49 -11.98 -11.80
N MET A 208 12.18 -12.62 -10.68
CA MET A 208 12.58 -12.12 -9.35
C MET A 208 14.09 -11.95 -9.25
N LYS A 209 14.85 -12.94 -9.72
CA LYS A 209 16.30 -12.87 -9.78
C LYS A 209 16.78 -11.68 -10.59
N ALA A 210 16.29 -11.52 -11.83
CA ALA A 210 16.73 -10.44 -12.71
C ALA A 210 16.46 -9.05 -12.09
N ILE A 211 15.28 -8.85 -11.49
CA ILE A 211 14.89 -7.60 -10.84
C ILE A 211 15.81 -7.29 -9.65
N LEU A 212 16.03 -8.26 -8.76
CA LEU A 212 16.88 -8.06 -7.57
C LEU A 212 18.37 -7.97 -7.91
N SER A 213 18.81 -8.69 -8.94
CA SER A 213 20.18 -8.64 -9.45
C SER A 213 20.51 -7.24 -9.95
N TYR A 214 19.62 -6.67 -10.77
CA TYR A 214 19.74 -5.28 -11.22
C TYR A 214 19.65 -4.30 -10.05
N TYR A 215 18.64 -4.42 -9.18
CA TYR A 215 18.49 -3.53 -8.04
C TYR A 215 19.73 -3.53 -7.12
N ARG A 216 20.34 -4.69 -6.87
CA ARG A 216 21.57 -4.78 -6.08
C ARG A 216 22.76 -4.15 -6.80
N SER A 217 22.88 -4.32 -8.12
CA SER A 217 24.04 -3.79 -8.87
C SER A 217 24.13 -2.26 -8.83
N GLN A 218 23.01 -1.58 -8.50
CA GLN A 218 22.95 -0.13 -8.31
C GLN A 218 23.62 0.35 -7.01
N PHE A 219 23.98 -0.54 -6.08
CA PHE A 219 24.62 -0.15 -4.82
C PHE A 219 26.13 0.00 -4.96
N ILE A 220 26.61 1.23 -4.75
CA ILE A 220 28.05 1.55 -4.75
C ILE A 220 28.77 0.81 -3.61
N ASP A 221 28.12 0.67 -2.45
CA ASP A 221 28.68 0.04 -1.25
C ASP A 221 28.63 -1.50 -1.28
N GLN A 222 28.14 -2.09 -2.38
CA GLN A 222 28.00 -3.54 -2.59
C GLN A 222 27.24 -4.27 -1.48
N ARG A 223 26.37 -3.55 -0.74
CA ARG A 223 25.63 -4.15 0.37
C ARG A 223 24.82 -5.37 -0.07
N ASN A 224 24.59 -6.26 0.90
CA ASN A 224 23.69 -7.37 0.69
C ASN A 224 22.24 -6.91 0.70
N LEU A 225 21.39 -7.62 -0.06
CA LEU A 225 19.96 -7.48 0.04
C LEU A 225 19.48 -8.08 1.37
N THR A 226 18.67 -7.32 2.08
CA THR A 226 17.97 -7.77 3.29
C THR A 226 16.87 -8.76 2.92
N GLN A 227 16.42 -9.58 3.88
CA GLN A 227 15.31 -10.50 3.63
C GLN A 227 14.06 -9.75 3.15
N ALA A 228 13.74 -8.61 3.78
CA ALA A 228 12.56 -7.80 3.45
C ALA A 228 12.52 -7.40 1.96
N GLU A 229 13.66 -7.09 1.37
CA GLU A 229 13.75 -6.74 -0.05
C GLU A 229 13.32 -7.89 -0.98
N TYR A 230 13.59 -9.15 -0.60
CA TYR A 230 13.06 -10.32 -1.33
C TYR A 230 11.56 -10.47 -1.14
N TYR A 231 11.07 -10.29 0.10
CA TYR A 231 9.64 -10.36 0.41
C TYR A 231 8.85 -9.37 -0.46
N TYR A 232 9.25 -8.10 -0.47
CA TYR A 232 8.51 -7.03 -1.15
C TYR A 232 8.31 -7.26 -2.65
N LEU A 233 9.15 -8.07 -3.28
CA LEU A 233 9.05 -8.36 -4.71
C LEU A 233 7.92 -9.36 -5.02
N ILE A 234 7.56 -10.22 -4.06
CA ILE A 234 6.60 -11.31 -4.28
C ILE A 234 5.23 -10.78 -4.76
N PRO A 235 4.59 -9.79 -4.08
CA PRO A 235 3.29 -9.29 -4.54
C PRO A 235 3.39 -8.56 -5.89
N ILE A 236 4.52 -7.90 -6.17
CA ILE A 236 4.73 -7.18 -7.43
C ILE A 236 4.78 -8.16 -8.60
N VAL A 237 5.58 -9.24 -8.49
CA VAL A 237 5.65 -10.26 -9.53
C VAL A 237 4.32 -10.97 -9.67
N TYR A 238 3.62 -11.27 -8.57
CA TYR A 238 2.28 -11.84 -8.60
C TYR A 238 1.30 -10.99 -9.43
N VAL A 239 1.26 -9.68 -9.19
CA VAL A 239 0.38 -8.75 -9.91
C VAL A 239 0.70 -8.70 -11.40
N GLN A 240 1.99 -8.78 -11.75
CA GLN A 240 2.47 -8.72 -13.14
C GLN A 240 2.34 -10.03 -13.93
N GLN A 241 1.97 -11.16 -13.31
CA GLN A 241 1.86 -12.45 -14.02
C GLN A 241 0.82 -12.48 -15.15
N THR A 242 -0.13 -11.54 -15.15
CA THR A 242 -1.16 -11.45 -16.20
C THR A 242 -0.64 -10.87 -17.52
N ASP A 243 0.55 -10.25 -17.51
CA ASP A 243 1.14 -9.54 -18.66
C ASP A 243 2.24 -10.35 -19.38
N LEU A 244 2.27 -11.68 -19.22
CA LEU A 244 3.28 -12.58 -19.82
C LEU A 244 3.27 -12.61 -21.37
N SER A 245 2.34 -11.93 -22.04
CA SER A 245 2.35 -11.74 -23.49
C SER A 245 3.36 -10.70 -23.97
N LYS A 246 3.88 -9.86 -23.06
CA LYS A 246 4.92 -8.85 -23.37
C LYS A 246 6.26 -9.52 -23.66
N SER A 247 7.12 -8.82 -24.40
CA SER A 247 8.53 -9.25 -24.52
C SER A 247 9.18 -9.27 -23.13
N LEU A 248 10.11 -10.21 -22.92
CA LEU A 248 10.82 -10.35 -21.65
C LEU A 248 11.48 -9.03 -21.19
N GLU A 249 12.06 -8.28 -22.13
CA GLU A 249 12.68 -6.98 -21.85
C GLU A 249 11.66 -5.96 -21.33
N THR A 250 10.49 -5.86 -21.97
CA THR A 250 9.42 -4.94 -21.54
C THR A 250 8.90 -5.34 -20.17
N PHE A 251 8.64 -6.64 -19.97
CA PHE A 251 8.19 -7.16 -18.68
C PHE A 251 9.19 -6.87 -17.54
N LEU A 252 10.49 -7.08 -17.79
CA LEU A 252 11.53 -6.80 -16.80
C LEU A 252 11.66 -5.30 -16.54
N SER A 253 11.63 -4.48 -17.59
CA SER A 253 11.66 -3.02 -17.50
C SER A 253 10.52 -2.50 -16.62
N ASP A 254 9.28 -2.92 -16.89
CA ASP A 254 8.08 -2.52 -16.12
C ASP A 254 8.16 -3.02 -14.67
N SER A 255 8.64 -4.25 -14.46
CA SER A 255 8.73 -4.85 -13.12
C SER A 255 9.83 -4.20 -12.26
N ILE A 256 10.96 -3.82 -12.87
CA ILE A 256 12.05 -3.07 -12.22
C ILE A 256 11.55 -1.69 -11.79
N GLU A 257 10.85 -0.98 -12.69
CA GLU A 257 10.24 0.31 -12.41
C GLU A 257 9.31 0.23 -11.20
N MET A 258 8.38 -0.74 -11.21
CA MET A 258 7.43 -0.93 -10.12
C MET A 258 8.13 -1.26 -8.80
N TYR A 259 9.11 -2.16 -8.82
CA TYR A 259 9.84 -2.57 -7.62
C TYR A 259 10.64 -1.41 -7.02
N GLN A 260 11.46 -0.73 -7.82
CA GLN A 260 12.28 0.37 -7.32
C GLN A 260 11.43 1.56 -6.85
N THR A 261 10.36 1.88 -7.58
CA THR A 261 9.43 2.92 -7.15
C THR A 261 8.71 2.53 -5.86
N PHE A 262 8.33 1.26 -5.69
CA PHE A 262 7.74 0.77 -4.45
C PHE A 262 8.71 0.93 -3.27
N ILE A 263 9.96 0.48 -3.42
CA ILE A 263 11.00 0.65 -2.40
C ILE A 263 11.16 2.13 -2.00
N ASP A 264 11.08 3.04 -2.97
CA ASP A 264 11.16 4.47 -2.68
C ASP A 264 9.97 5.02 -1.89
N THR A 265 8.80 4.43 -2.07
CA THR A 265 7.59 4.81 -1.32
C THR A 265 7.57 4.28 0.10
N LEU A 266 8.48 3.37 0.48
CA LEU A 266 8.48 2.79 1.82
C LEU A 266 8.66 3.87 2.90
N PRO A 267 7.95 3.75 4.04
CA PRO A 267 8.16 4.63 5.18
C PRO A 267 9.59 4.53 5.69
N LYS A 268 10.12 5.60 6.28
CA LYS A 268 11.51 5.69 6.75
C LYS A 268 11.97 4.47 7.58
N PRO A 269 11.19 3.95 8.56
CA PRO A 269 11.61 2.77 9.32
C PRO A 269 11.89 1.54 8.45
N LEU A 270 11.13 1.36 7.36
CA LEU A 270 11.32 0.25 6.42
C LEU A 270 12.42 0.54 5.40
N LYS A 271 12.53 1.78 4.92
CA LYS A 271 13.56 2.19 3.94
C LYS A 271 14.99 2.00 4.48
N TYR A 272 15.19 2.19 5.78
CA TYR A 272 16.49 2.10 6.45
C TYR A 272 16.68 0.87 7.31
N ILE A 273 15.88 -0.18 7.09
CA ILE A 273 15.91 -1.40 7.90
C ILE A 273 17.27 -2.11 7.86
N HIS A 274 18.02 -1.95 6.76
CA HIS A 274 19.37 -2.48 6.60
C HIS A 274 20.41 -1.80 7.52
N LEU A 275 20.12 -0.59 8.02
CA LEU A 275 21.00 0.16 8.91
C LEU A 275 20.65 -0.02 10.38
N ASN A 276 19.37 -0.24 10.69
CA ASN A 276 18.91 -0.41 12.06
C ASN A 276 17.77 -1.42 12.15
N ASN A 277 18.14 -2.69 12.32
CA ASN A 277 17.21 -3.81 12.47
C ASN A 277 16.82 -4.04 13.96
N SER A 278 16.81 -2.98 14.77
CA SER A 278 16.43 -3.10 16.18
C SER A 278 14.91 -3.25 16.32
N ILE A 279 14.49 -3.89 17.41
CA ILE A 279 13.06 -4.02 17.76
C ILE A 279 12.43 -2.63 17.98
N GLU A 280 13.25 -1.63 18.33
CA GLU A 280 12.82 -0.26 18.63
C GLU A 280 12.50 0.56 17.38
N THR A 281 12.90 0.08 16.19
CA THR A 281 12.65 0.76 14.91
C THR A 281 11.15 1.07 14.69
N PHE A 282 10.25 0.28 15.29
CA PHE A 282 8.80 0.43 15.16
C PHE A 282 8.10 0.95 16.41
N ASP A 283 8.83 1.50 17.38
CA ASP A 283 8.27 1.92 18.67
C ASP A 283 7.07 2.86 18.53
N LEU A 284 7.18 3.88 17.69
CA LEU A 284 6.10 4.84 17.44
C LEU A 284 4.88 4.17 16.79
N TRP A 285 5.08 3.18 15.94
CA TRP A 285 3.98 2.43 15.34
C TRP A 285 3.28 1.54 16.36
N PHE A 286 4.02 0.91 17.28
CA PHE A 286 3.44 0.13 18.36
C PHE A 286 2.72 0.99 19.41
N GLU A 287 3.19 2.22 19.67
CA GLU A 287 2.43 3.19 20.47
C GLU A 287 1.08 3.54 19.82
N LYS A 288 1.04 3.66 18.49
CA LYS A 288 -0.24 3.84 17.76
C LYS A 288 -1.12 2.59 17.80
N VAL A 289 -0.55 1.40 17.67
CA VAL A 289 -1.29 0.14 17.85
C VAL A 289 -1.92 0.07 19.24
N GLU A 290 -1.17 0.40 20.29
CA GLU A 290 -1.72 0.50 21.65
C GLU A 290 -2.85 1.52 21.74
N TYR A 291 -2.66 2.71 21.17
CA TYR A 291 -3.68 3.75 21.16
C TYR A 291 -4.97 3.27 20.48
N HIS A 292 -4.86 2.63 19.30
CA HIS A 292 -6.01 2.11 18.59
C HIS A 292 -6.67 0.94 19.32
N LEU A 293 -5.92 -0.01 19.86
CA LEU A 293 -6.46 -1.13 20.64
C LEU A 293 -7.22 -0.65 21.87
N ASN A 294 -6.65 0.25 22.66
CA ASN A 294 -7.32 0.81 23.83
C ASN A 294 -8.59 1.58 23.48
N ARG A 295 -8.66 2.18 22.28
CA ARG A 295 -9.85 2.90 21.81
C ARG A 295 -10.93 1.96 21.26
N ILE A 296 -10.52 0.94 20.51
CA ILE A 296 -11.43 0.06 19.74
C ILE A 296 -11.93 -1.09 20.61
N ASP A 297 -11.02 -1.76 21.31
CA ASP A 297 -11.32 -2.91 22.14
C ASP A 297 -10.35 -2.99 23.34
N PRO A 298 -10.62 -2.21 24.40
CA PRO A 298 -9.80 -2.24 25.61
C PRO A 298 -9.77 -3.62 26.29
N PHE A 299 -10.76 -4.48 26.03
CA PHE A 299 -10.82 -5.81 26.62
C PHE A 299 -9.68 -6.70 26.14
N ILE A 300 -9.35 -6.68 24.83
CA ILE A 300 -8.21 -7.44 24.30
C ILE A 300 -6.92 -7.03 24.98
N TRP A 301 -6.70 -5.71 25.11
CA TRP A 301 -5.51 -5.16 25.77
C TRP A 301 -5.40 -5.66 27.22
N ASN A 302 -6.47 -5.51 27.99
CA ASN A 302 -6.52 -5.93 29.38
C ASN A 302 -6.34 -7.45 29.54
N HIS A 303 -6.86 -8.25 28.60
CA HIS A 303 -6.67 -9.69 28.59
C HIS A 303 -5.20 -10.07 28.38
N ILE A 304 -4.54 -9.51 27.37
CA ILE A 304 -3.11 -9.73 27.12
C ILE A 304 -2.29 -9.33 28.35
N GLN A 305 -2.59 -8.17 28.95
CA GLN A 305 -1.93 -7.72 30.17
C GLN A 305 -2.12 -8.71 31.32
N THR A 306 -3.33 -9.22 31.53
CA THR A 306 -3.65 -10.21 32.58
C THR A 306 -2.87 -11.51 32.36
N VAL A 307 -2.82 -12.00 31.12
CA VAL A 307 -2.06 -13.22 30.78
C VAL A 307 -0.57 -13.02 31.02
N LEU A 308 0.00 -11.87 30.67
CA LEU A 308 1.40 -11.56 30.93
C LEU A 308 1.71 -11.51 32.43
N GLN A 309 0.84 -10.88 33.22
CA GLN A 309 0.97 -10.82 34.69
C GLN A 309 0.96 -12.20 35.33
N ASN A 310 0.03 -13.06 34.92
CA ASN A 310 -0.11 -14.40 35.49
C ASN A 310 1.07 -15.33 35.19
N ASN A 311 1.81 -15.09 34.11
CA ASN A 311 3.00 -15.88 33.76
C ASN A 311 4.30 -15.34 34.38
N LEU A 312 4.29 -14.12 34.93
CA LEU A 312 5.44 -13.51 35.61
C LEU A 312 5.35 -13.77 37.12
N VAL A 313 5.63 -15.02 37.52
CA VAL A 313 5.49 -15.56 38.89
C VAL A 313 6.31 -14.80 39.97
N SER A 314 7.09 -13.76 39.66
CA SER A 314 7.94 -13.10 40.67
C SER A 314 8.24 -11.61 40.46
N ARG A 315 7.52 -10.88 39.60
CA ARG A 315 7.71 -9.41 39.48
C ARG A 315 6.42 -8.67 39.83
N SER A 316 6.46 -7.95 40.94
CA SER A 316 5.36 -7.22 41.59
C SER A 316 4.80 -6.04 40.81
N GLN A 317 5.14 -5.85 39.53
CA GLN A 317 4.51 -4.88 38.66
C GLN A 317 4.76 -5.26 37.20
N CYS A 318 3.71 -5.71 36.51
CA CYS A 318 3.71 -5.65 35.06
C CYS A 318 3.41 -4.22 34.66
N MET A 319 4.41 -3.54 34.09
CA MET A 319 4.25 -2.16 33.64
C MET A 319 3.53 -2.16 32.29
N LYS A 320 2.84 -1.07 31.95
CA LYS A 320 2.23 -0.84 30.63
C LYS A 320 3.21 -1.14 29.46
N ASN A 321 4.50 -0.93 29.71
CA ASN A 321 5.58 -1.23 28.78
C ASN A 321 5.71 -2.73 28.44
N ASP A 322 5.24 -3.65 29.27
CA ASP A 322 5.40 -5.10 29.06
C ASP A 322 4.50 -5.62 27.93
N VAL A 323 3.26 -5.10 27.82
CA VAL A 323 2.34 -5.45 26.72
C VAL A 323 2.89 -4.92 25.39
N LEU A 324 3.32 -3.65 25.38
CA LEU A 324 3.97 -3.06 24.20
C LEU A 324 5.21 -3.84 23.79
N TYR A 325 6.09 -4.19 24.73
CA TYR A 325 7.28 -4.98 24.46
C TYR A 325 6.93 -6.37 23.92
N PHE A 326 5.93 -7.02 24.50
CA PHE A 326 5.43 -8.31 24.01
C PHE A 326 4.92 -8.20 22.57
N LEU A 327 4.03 -7.25 22.27
CA LEU A 327 3.50 -7.04 20.92
C LEU A 327 4.62 -6.66 19.93
N ARG A 328 5.60 -5.84 20.34
CA ARG A 328 6.80 -5.56 19.53
C ARG A 328 7.51 -6.85 19.18
N LYS A 329 7.84 -7.69 20.17
CA LYS A 329 8.53 -8.95 19.93
C LYS A 329 7.72 -9.90 19.03
N SER A 330 6.40 -9.98 19.22
CA SER A 330 5.54 -10.92 18.51
C SER A 330 5.15 -10.48 17.11
N CYS A 331 5.00 -9.17 16.88
CA CYS A 331 4.40 -8.62 15.66
C CYS A 331 5.36 -7.75 14.83
N SER A 332 6.59 -7.46 15.29
CA SER A 332 7.51 -6.60 14.53
C SER A 332 7.76 -7.13 13.12
N SER A 333 7.80 -8.45 12.94
CA SER A 333 7.99 -9.06 11.61
C SER A 333 6.89 -8.69 10.62
N TRP A 334 5.67 -8.40 11.09
CA TRP A 334 4.58 -7.94 10.23
C TRP A 334 4.91 -6.60 9.59
N PHE A 335 5.51 -5.67 10.34
CA PHE A 335 5.98 -4.40 9.77
C PHE A 335 7.19 -4.61 8.86
N HIS A 336 8.21 -5.35 9.33
CA HIS A 336 9.43 -5.60 8.55
C HIS A 336 9.12 -6.16 7.17
N TYR A 337 8.15 -7.07 7.07
CA TYR A 337 7.80 -7.74 5.82
C TYR A 337 6.49 -7.24 5.21
N MET A 338 5.97 -6.08 5.64
CA MET A 338 4.69 -5.52 5.17
C MET A 338 3.58 -6.57 5.07
N PHE A 339 3.45 -7.38 6.12
CA PHE A 339 2.47 -8.44 6.33
C PHE A 339 2.57 -9.67 5.41
N ILE A 340 3.58 -9.74 4.52
CA ILE A 340 3.74 -10.84 3.57
C ILE A 340 3.93 -12.18 4.29
N ASN A 341 4.63 -12.17 5.43
CA ASN A 341 4.91 -13.38 6.21
C ASN A 341 3.75 -13.85 7.09
N CYS A 342 2.62 -13.14 7.13
CA CYS A 342 1.51 -13.47 8.01
C CYS A 342 0.14 -13.54 7.32
N LEU A 343 -0.10 -12.84 6.21
CA LEU A 343 -1.37 -12.86 5.48
C LEU A 343 -1.34 -13.81 4.26
N THR A 344 -2.53 -14.24 3.81
CA THR A 344 -2.71 -14.87 2.50
C THR A 344 -2.50 -13.86 1.37
N MET A 345 -2.26 -14.33 0.14
CA MET A 345 -2.02 -13.44 -1.00
C MET A 345 -3.19 -12.48 -1.24
N ASP A 346 -4.44 -12.96 -1.26
CA ASP A 346 -5.61 -12.10 -1.49
C ASP A 346 -5.73 -10.98 -0.45
N THR A 347 -5.61 -11.33 0.83
CA THR A 347 -5.71 -10.36 1.93
C THR A 347 -4.51 -9.41 1.95
N LEU A 348 -3.32 -9.90 1.63
CA LEU A 348 -2.10 -9.11 1.49
C LEU A 348 -2.23 -8.08 0.36
N LEU A 349 -2.71 -8.50 -0.82
CA LEU A 349 -2.92 -7.63 -1.97
C LEU A 349 -3.97 -6.57 -1.64
N PHE A 350 -5.04 -6.91 -0.92
CA PHE A 350 -5.99 -5.91 -0.44
C PHE A 350 -5.31 -4.85 0.44
N VAL A 351 -4.47 -5.25 1.39
CA VAL A 351 -3.72 -4.30 2.25
C VAL A 351 -2.79 -3.42 1.42
N TRP A 352 -2.10 -3.99 0.44
CA TRP A 352 -1.20 -3.26 -0.45
C TRP A 352 -1.95 -2.33 -1.42
N ASP A 353 -3.14 -2.73 -1.88
CA ASP A 353 -4.04 -1.86 -2.65
C ASP A 353 -4.37 -0.61 -1.83
N GLN A 354 -4.74 -0.77 -0.55
CA GLN A 354 -5.03 0.37 0.32
C GLN A 354 -3.80 1.24 0.57
N TYR A 355 -2.63 0.62 0.74
CA TYR A 355 -1.35 1.32 0.90
C TYR A 355 -1.02 2.17 -0.33
N LEU A 356 -1.13 1.61 -1.53
CA LEU A 356 -0.78 2.31 -2.77
C LEU A 356 -1.81 3.37 -3.14
N ILE A 357 -3.11 3.13 -2.93
CA ILE A 357 -4.14 4.12 -3.23
C ILE A 357 -3.95 5.37 -2.37
N THR A 358 -3.62 5.19 -1.09
CA THR A 358 -3.52 6.29 -0.11
C THR A 358 -2.14 6.91 -0.01
N LYS A 359 -1.26 6.52 -0.91
CA LYS A 359 0.15 6.85 -0.96
C LYS A 359 0.51 8.33 -0.92
N ASP A 360 -0.24 9.10 -1.70
CA ASP A 360 0.00 10.53 -1.83
C ASP A 360 -0.69 11.34 -0.72
N LEU A 361 -1.36 10.66 0.24
CA LEU A 361 -1.99 11.31 1.38
C LEU A 361 -0.97 11.55 2.49
N PRO A 362 -0.72 12.81 2.89
CA PRO A 362 0.30 13.14 3.88
C PRO A 362 -0.01 12.50 5.23
N ASN A 363 1.00 11.89 5.85
CA ASN A 363 0.94 11.17 7.13
C ASN A 363 0.03 9.93 7.16
N PHE A 364 -0.59 9.55 6.05
CA PHE A 364 -1.53 8.43 6.05
C PHE A 364 -0.82 7.09 6.25
N TYR A 365 0.38 6.92 5.67
CA TYR A 365 1.18 5.71 5.87
C TYR A 365 1.55 5.43 7.32
N ASP A 366 1.85 6.49 8.07
CA ASP A 366 2.19 6.38 9.49
C ASP A 366 0.99 5.96 10.35
N GLU A 367 -0.24 6.04 9.81
CA GLU A 367 -1.48 5.59 10.45
C GLU A 367 -1.96 4.25 9.90
N LEU A 368 -1.81 4.00 8.60
CA LEU A 368 -2.36 2.82 7.93
C LEU A 368 -1.75 1.53 8.46
N LEU A 369 -0.41 1.42 8.53
CA LEU A 369 0.23 0.17 8.95
C LEU A 369 -0.11 -0.16 10.42
N PRO A 370 -0.08 0.78 11.39
CA PRO A 370 -0.60 0.55 12.73
C PRO A 370 -2.09 0.17 12.76
N ALA A 371 -2.92 0.78 11.91
CA ALA A 371 -4.34 0.45 11.81
C ALA A 371 -4.55 -0.98 11.30
N VAL A 372 -3.80 -1.42 10.28
CA VAL A 372 -3.81 -2.81 9.78
C VAL A 372 -3.39 -3.79 10.87
N THR A 373 -2.29 -3.54 11.57
CA THR A 373 -1.84 -4.37 12.69
C THR A 373 -2.90 -4.47 13.79
N THR A 374 -3.55 -3.35 14.11
CA THR A 374 -4.64 -3.31 15.09
C THR A 374 -5.83 -4.14 14.61
N ALA A 375 -6.23 -3.99 13.35
CA ALA A 375 -7.33 -4.73 12.76
C ALA A 375 -7.07 -6.25 12.81
N ILE A 376 -5.85 -6.71 12.50
CA ILE A 376 -5.46 -8.12 12.66
C ILE A 376 -5.69 -8.59 14.09
N ILE A 377 -5.20 -7.86 15.09
CA ILE A 377 -5.34 -8.24 16.50
C ILE A 377 -6.83 -8.28 16.92
N VAL A 378 -7.63 -7.31 16.46
CA VAL A 378 -9.07 -7.26 16.73
C VAL A 378 -9.83 -8.41 16.07
N ILE A 379 -9.50 -8.77 14.83
CA ILE A 379 -10.11 -9.92 14.13
C ILE A 379 -9.78 -11.22 14.86
N LEU A 380 -8.57 -11.34 15.42
CA LEU A 380 -8.12 -12.51 16.17
C LEU A 380 -8.62 -12.54 17.63
N LYS A 381 -9.48 -11.60 18.03
CA LYS A 381 -9.98 -11.46 19.42
C LYS A 381 -10.39 -12.79 20.03
N ASP A 382 -11.27 -13.53 19.37
CA ASP A 382 -11.87 -14.74 19.93
C ASP A 382 -10.81 -15.82 20.23
N PHE A 383 -9.77 -15.91 19.40
CA PHE A 383 -8.64 -16.80 19.67
C PHE A 383 -7.73 -16.29 20.80
N ILE A 384 -7.53 -14.98 20.91
CA ILE A 384 -6.66 -14.37 21.92
C ILE A 384 -7.28 -14.50 23.31
N VAL A 385 -8.60 -14.30 23.44
CA VAL A 385 -9.29 -14.31 24.74
C VAL A 385 -9.38 -15.71 25.36
N GLU A 386 -9.27 -16.76 24.54
CA GLU A 386 -9.17 -18.15 25.01
C GLU A 386 -7.78 -18.51 25.55
N CYS A 387 -6.74 -17.72 25.21
CA CYS A 387 -5.37 -17.98 25.65
C CYS A 387 -5.20 -17.70 27.14
N LYS A 388 -4.50 -18.60 27.82
CA LYS A 388 -4.14 -18.50 29.25
C LYS A 388 -2.64 -18.26 29.45
N LYS A 389 -1.83 -18.51 28.42
CA LYS A 389 -0.37 -18.37 28.47
C LYS A 389 0.16 -17.39 27.43
N THR A 390 1.24 -16.68 27.77
CA THR A 390 1.93 -15.77 26.84
C THR A 390 2.37 -16.47 25.54
N SER A 391 2.85 -17.70 25.64
CA SER A 391 3.27 -18.50 24.48
C SER A 391 2.08 -18.89 23.57
N GLU A 392 0.88 -19.04 24.12
CA GLU A 392 -0.33 -19.30 23.34
C GLU A 392 -0.71 -18.07 22.53
N ILE A 393 -0.70 -16.88 23.14
CA ILE A 393 -0.95 -15.62 22.43
C ILE A 393 0.08 -15.42 21.33
N GLU A 394 1.37 -15.60 21.63
CA GLU A 394 2.44 -15.47 20.63
C GLU A 394 2.23 -16.44 19.45
N ARG A 395 1.81 -17.68 19.73
CA ARG A 395 1.50 -18.67 18.69
C ARG A 395 0.29 -18.25 17.86
N ILE A 396 -0.78 -17.73 18.47
CA ILE A 396 -1.96 -17.22 17.76
C ILE A 396 -1.56 -16.07 16.84
N LEU A 397 -0.84 -15.07 17.35
CA LEU A 397 -0.35 -13.94 16.55
C LEU A 397 0.54 -14.42 15.39
N LYS A 398 1.35 -15.46 15.58
CA LYS A 398 2.21 -15.97 14.49
C LYS A 398 1.49 -16.79 13.42
N THR A 399 0.41 -17.50 13.79
CA THR A 399 -0.16 -18.55 12.91
C THR A 399 -1.55 -18.26 12.38
N LYS A 400 -2.37 -17.50 13.12
CA LYS A 400 -3.76 -17.25 12.75
C LYS A 400 -4.00 -16.07 11.80
N PRO A 401 -3.10 -15.07 11.61
CA PRO A 401 -3.33 -14.05 10.60
C PRO A 401 -3.52 -14.60 9.18
N ALA A 402 -2.95 -15.78 8.88
CA ALA A 402 -3.12 -16.45 7.59
C ALA A 402 -4.52 -17.02 7.35
N LEU A 403 -5.41 -16.95 8.34
CA LEU A 403 -6.82 -17.33 8.20
C LEU A 403 -7.73 -16.10 8.01
N ILE A 404 -7.16 -14.89 8.03
CA ILE A 404 -7.94 -13.66 7.91
C ILE A 404 -8.31 -13.45 6.45
N GLU A 405 -9.61 -13.30 6.22
CA GLU A 405 -10.16 -13.01 4.91
C GLU A 405 -10.34 -11.50 4.68
N THR A 406 -10.29 -11.07 3.42
CA THR A 406 -10.43 -9.67 3.02
C THR A 406 -11.68 -8.99 3.58
N TYR A 407 -12.83 -9.67 3.59
CA TYR A 407 -14.08 -9.08 4.09
C TYR A 407 -14.01 -8.75 5.60
N GLN A 408 -13.24 -9.51 6.38
CA GLN A 408 -13.05 -9.26 7.81
C GLN A 408 -12.27 -7.97 8.03
N PHE A 409 -11.24 -7.72 7.22
CA PHE A 409 -10.54 -6.45 7.20
C PHE A 409 -11.47 -5.31 6.82
N GLN A 410 -12.22 -5.45 5.73
CA GLN A 410 -13.13 -4.40 5.27
C GLN A 410 -14.15 -4.02 6.33
N SER A 411 -14.78 -5.02 6.96
CA SER A 411 -15.74 -4.83 8.04
C SER A 411 -15.10 -4.12 9.25
N THR A 412 -13.90 -4.55 9.64
CA THR A 412 -13.15 -3.97 10.77
C THR A 412 -12.74 -2.52 10.49
N PHE A 413 -12.23 -2.24 9.29
CA PHE A 413 -11.85 -0.89 8.86
C PHE A 413 -13.05 0.04 8.79
N SER A 414 -14.14 -0.41 8.15
CA SER A 414 -15.40 0.32 8.12
C SER A 414 -15.83 0.68 9.52
N ARG A 415 -15.97 -0.32 10.40
CA ARG A 415 -16.49 -0.16 11.76
C ARG A 415 -15.68 0.78 12.65
N PHE A 416 -14.35 0.71 12.59
CA PHE A 416 -13.51 1.34 13.62
C PHE A 416 -12.61 2.47 13.12
N PHE A 417 -12.35 2.52 11.82
CA PHE A 417 -11.47 3.50 11.20
C PHE A 417 -12.22 4.44 10.26
N LEU A 418 -13.41 4.06 9.77
CA LEU A 418 -14.24 4.91 8.89
C LEU A 418 -15.50 5.51 9.54
N VAL A 419 -16.15 4.82 10.51
CA VAL A 419 -17.42 5.29 11.14
C VAL A 419 -17.31 6.66 11.84
N ASN A 420 -16.11 7.12 12.21
CA ASN A 420 -15.91 8.42 12.87
C ASN A 420 -15.33 9.52 11.97
N SER A 421 -15.62 9.48 10.66
CA SER A 421 -15.47 10.67 9.80
C SER A 421 -16.84 11.33 9.53
N PRO A 422 -17.56 11.86 10.55
CA PRO A 422 -18.81 12.55 10.30
C PRO A 422 -18.48 13.88 9.64
N SER A 423 -18.86 14.05 8.38
CA SER A 423 -19.10 15.36 7.76
C SER A 423 -17.95 16.37 7.74
N LYS A 424 -16.73 15.98 8.12
CA LYS A 424 -15.55 16.48 7.46
C LYS A 424 -15.40 15.57 6.26
N THR A 425 -15.83 16.08 5.09
CA THR A 425 -14.96 16.02 3.93
C THR A 425 -13.53 15.96 4.48
N ILE A 426 -12.73 14.98 4.09
CA ILE A 426 -11.31 15.28 4.03
C ILE A 426 -11.28 16.47 3.06
N VAL A 427 -11.46 17.68 3.59
CA VAL A 427 -11.11 18.90 2.90
C VAL A 427 -9.62 18.73 2.92
N ILE A 428 -9.13 18.11 1.85
CA ILE A 428 -7.83 18.33 1.29
C ILE A 428 -7.82 19.84 1.04
N ARG A 429 -7.66 20.65 2.10
CA ARG A 429 -7.08 21.96 1.93
C ARG A 429 -5.63 21.59 1.67
N PRO A 430 -5.11 21.76 0.46
CA PRO A 430 -3.67 21.84 0.32
C PRO A 430 -3.27 22.92 1.32
N THR A 431 -2.59 22.54 2.40
CA THR A 431 -1.82 23.50 3.15
C THR A 431 -0.96 24.15 2.09
N ARG A 432 -1.25 25.43 1.78
CA ARG A 432 -0.36 26.23 0.95
C ARG A 432 1.02 25.94 1.48
N ILE A 433 1.83 25.30 0.66
CA ILE A 433 3.26 25.18 0.89
C ILE A 433 3.70 26.63 0.89
N ASN A 434 3.77 27.23 2.08
CA ASN A 434 4.53 28.44 2.27
C ASN A 434 5.95 28.02 1.96
N GLN A 435 6.39 28.42 0.78
CA GLN A 435 7.74 28.28 0.31
C GLN A 435 8.69 28.81 1.41
N SER A 436 9.77 28.07 1.64
CA SER A 436 10.94 28.55 2.39
C SER A 436 10.73 28.82 3.89
N THR A 437 10.65 27.76 4.69
CA THR A 437 11.28 27.79 6.02
C THR A 437 12.25 26.62 6.12
N ASN A 438 13.54 26.96 6.28
CA ASN A 438 14.62 26.02 6.54
C ASN A 438 14.18 24.98 7.61
N PRO A 439 14.22 23.67 7.33
CA PRO A 439 13.73 22.62 8.23
C PRO A 439 14.43 22.65 9.60
N VAL A 440 15.69 23.11 9.65
CA VAL A 440 16.43 23.33 10.89
C VAL A 440 15.84 24.48 11.72
N HIS A 441 15.37 25.54 11.06
CA HIS A 441 14.73 26.67 11.75
C HIS A 441 13.35 26.30 12.28
N ASP A 442 12.55 25.54 11.54
CA ASP A 442 11.26 25.03 12.03
C ASP A 442 11.47 24.09 13.23
N LEU A 443 12.47 23.20 13.16
CA LEU A 443 12.87 22.33 14.28
C LEU A 443 13.28 23.14 15.51
N LEU A 444 14.19 24.11 15.36
CA LEU A 444 14.63 24.96 16.47
C LEU A 444 13.47 25.76 17.05
N THR A 445 12.57 26.28 16.21
CA THR A 445 11.38 27.00 16.66
C THR A 445 10.45 26.09 17.47
N ARG A 446 10.25 24.84 17.04
CA ARG A 446 9.43 23.85 17.76
C ARG A 446 10.08 23.40 19.05
N ILE A 447 11.39 23.16 19.07
CA ILE A 447 12.15 22.83 20.29
C ILE A 447 12.05 24.00 21.28
N THR A 448 12.29 25.24 20.85
CA THR A 448 12.18 26.44 21.69
C THR A 448 10.76 26.65 22.21
N LYS A 449 9.74 26.49 21.36
CA LYS A 449 8.33 26.63 21.78
C LYS A 449 7.94 25.57 22.80
N THR A 450 8.39 24.33 22.60
CA THR A 450 8.09 23.23 23.54
C THR A 450 8.88 23.40 24.83
N PHE A 451 10.14 23.85 24.77
CA PHE A 451 10.97 24.19 25.92
C PHE A 451 10.36 25.33 26.76
N ASN A 452 9.83 26.37 26.10
CA ASN A 452 9.12 27.46 26.78
C ASN A 452 7.83 26.97 27.46
N LEU A 453 7.14 25.98 26.89
CA LEU A 453 5.94 25.38 27.49
C LEU A 453 6.27 24.43 28.65
N VAL A 454 7.37 23.66 28.56
CA VAL A 454 7.87 22.78 29.64
C VAL A 454 8.30 23.60 30.85
N THR A 455 9.03 24.69 30.62
CA THR A 455 9.57 25.55 31.69
C THR A 455 8.50 26.28 32.51
N HIS A 456 7.28 26.41 31.98
CA HIS A 456 6.16 27.09 32.63
C HIS A 456 5.01 26.14 32.98
N GLY A 457 5.15 24.84 32.73
CA GLY A 457 4.12 23.84 32.99
C GLY A 457 4.27 23.19 34.36
N GLU A 458 3.19 23.15 35.16
CA GLU A 458 3.15 22.43 36.43
C GLU A 458 2.54 21.01 36.28
N GLY A 459 3.08 20.04 37.03
CA GLY A 459 2.46 18.71 37.23
C GLY A 459 2.49 17.76 36.03
N THR A 460 1.45 16.92 35.91
CA THR A 460 1.33 15.84 34.91
C THR A 460 1.40 16.32 33.45
N LYS A 461 1.05 17.58 33.19
CA LYS A 461 1.22 18.22 31.89
C LYS A 461 2.69 18.34 31.49
N ARG A 462 3.60 18.55 32.46
CA ARG A 462 5.05 18.63 32.22
C ARG A 462 5.62 17.28 31.77
N ALA A 463 5.25 16.19 32.43
CA ALA A 463 5.74 14.84 32.09
C ALA A 463 5.30 14.38 30.68
N GLU A 464 4.05 14.67 30.30
CA GLU A 464 3.55 14.37 28.94
C GLU A 464 4.25 15.25 27.89
N LEU A 465 4.48 16.53 28.20
CA LEU A 465 5.19 17.44 27.32
C LEU A 465 6.67 17.05 27.17
N ASP A 466 7.31 16.59 28.24
CA ASP A 466 8.68 16.06 28.23
C ASP A 466 8.79 14.78 27.39
N ARG A 467 7.81 13.87 27.49
CA ARG A 467 7.74 12.66 26.67
C ARG A 467 7.61 13.00 25.18
N ARG A 468 6.73 13.94 24.83
CA ARG A 468 6.58 14.42 23.44
C ARG A 468 7.83 15.13 22.92
N THR A 469 8.47 15.94 23.76
CA THR A 469 9.71 16.65 23.40
C THR A 469 10.83 15.65 23.14
N THR A 470 10.99 14.66 24.01
CA THR A 470 12.01 13.61 23.87
C THR A 470 11.77 12.76 22.63
N SER A 471 10.52 12.36 22.38
CA SER A 471 10.14 11.65 21.16
C SER A 471 10.45 12.47 19.91
N THR A 472 10.08 13.75 19.90
CA THR A 472 10.41 14.69 18.81
C THR A 472 11.92 14.80 18.59
N ILE A 473 12.70 15.00 19.65
CA ILE A 473 14.17 15.07 19.55
C ILE A 473 14.77 13.76 19.01
N ARG A 474 14.26 12.60 19.42
CA ARG A 474 14.72 11.29 18.89
C ARG A 474 14.42 11.15 17.40
N THR A 475 13.20 11.47 16.97
CA THR A 475 12.82 11.44 15.55
C THR A 475 13.68 12.37 14.71
N TYR A 476 13.92 13.60 15.18
CA TYR A 476 14.74 14.57 14.43
C TYR A 476 16.23 14.28 14.49
N ARG A 477 16.77 13.72 15.59
CA ARG A 477 18.16 13.25 15.65
C ARG A 477 18.38 12.12 14.65
N PHE A 478 17.42 11.20 14.53
CA PHE A 478 17.44 10.18 13.50
C PHE A 478 17.41 10.81 12.09
N ASP A 479 16.48 11.74 11.84
CA ASP A 479 16.41 12.45 10.55
C ASP A 479 17.69 13.21 10.19
N LEU A 480 18.34 13.85 11.17
CA LEU A 480 19.58 14.60 10.98
C LEU A 480 20.80 13.70 10.76
N MET A 481 20.88 12.55 11.44
CA MET A 481 21.95 11.56 11.19
C MET A 481 21.79 10.90 9.81
N MET A 482 20.54 10.75 9.34
CA MET A 482 20.23 10.07 8.08
C MET A 482 20.26 11.00 6.88
N SER A 483 19.97 12.28 7.06
CA SER A 483 20.20 13.28 6.03
C SER A 483 21.69 13.60 5.96
N LYS A 484 22.38 13.22 4.89
CA LYS A 484 23.64 13.88 4.49
C LYS A 484 23.35 15.34 4.07
N PHE A 485 22.73 16.14 4.93
CA PHE A 485 22.69 17.58 4.70
C PHE A 485 24.13 18.07 4.83
N HIS A 486 24.63 18.70 3.76
CA HIS A 486 25.68 19.71 3.88
C HIS A 486 25.13 20.87 4.72
N CYS A 487 24.95 20.63 6.01
CA CYS A 487 24.69 21.65 6.99
C CYS A 487 26.02 22.38 7.15
N SER A 488 26.06 23.69 6.85
CA SER A 488 27.22 24.52 7.18
C SER A 488 27.60 24.26 8.64
N SER A 489 28.88 24.07 8.95
CA SER A 489 29.41 23.75 10.29
C SER A 489 28.82 24.60 11.43
N SER A 490 28.41 25.84 11.12
CA SER A 490 27.69 26.74 12.02
C SER A 490 26.34 26.21 12.53
N LYS A 491 25.50 25.59 11.69
CA LYS A 491 24.17 25.10 12.09
C LYS A 491 24.23 23.79 12.88
N GLU A 492 25.22 22.95 12.57
CA GLU A 492 25.53 21.77 13.37
C GLU A 492 26.03 22.18 14.76
N SER A 493 26.88 23.21 14.84
CA SER A 493 27.33 23.79 16.10
C SER A 493 26.17 24.35 16.93
N GLU A 494 25.24 25.10 16.32
CA GLU A 494 24.05 25.64 17.02
C GLU A 494 23.15 24.55 17.58
N LEU A 495 22.95 23.46 16.84
CA LEU A 495 22.18 22.30 17.30
C LEU A 495 22.90 21.58 18.45
N GLN A 496 24.21 21.36 18.34
CA GLN A 496 25.01 20.76 19.41
C GLN A 496 24.99 21.63 20.67
N ILE A 497 25.01 22.96 20.53
CA ILE A 497 24.86 23.90 21.65
C ILE A 497 23.45 23.79 22.26
N ALA A 498 22.40 23.68 21.45
CA ALA A 498 21.03 23.52 21.95
C ALA A 498 20.87 22.19 22.73
N ILE A 499 21.38 21.09 22.19
CA ILE A 499 21.40 19.77 22.85
C ILE A 499 22.19 19.84 24.16
N LYS A 500 23.39 20.43 24.14
CA LYS A 500 24.25 20.56 25.31
C LYS A 500 23.62 21.45 26.39
N ARG A 501 22.90 22.52 26.02
CA ARG A 501 22.15 23.38 26.96
C ARG A 501 21.00 22.62 27.63
N VAL A 502 20.28 21.78 26.89
CA VAL A 502 19.26 20.88 27.43
C VAL A 502 19.89 19.90 28.41
N GLN A 503 21.01 19.26 28.04
CA GLN A 503 21.72 18.32 28.91
C GLN A 503 22.31 18.97 30.17
N THR A 504 22.96 20.13 30.06
CA THR A 504 23.64 20.81 31.18
C THR A 504 22.66 21.34 32.22
N ARG A 505 21.49 21.88 31.83
CA ARG A 505 20.48 22.30 32.82
C ARG A 505 19.81 21.12 33.50
N TYR A 506 19.70 19.98 32.83
CA TYR A 506 19.15 18.75 33.42
C TYR A 506 20.10 18.13 34.46
N LEU A 507 21.42 18.20 34.21
CA LEU A 507 22.44 17.78 35.17
C LEU A 507 22.50 18.63 36.45
N MET A 508 21.89 19.82 36.44
CA MET A 508 21.73 20.67 37.62
C MET A 508 20.45 20.38 38.42
N ASP A 509 19.51 19.60 37.88
CA ASP A 509 18.26 19.20 38.54
C ASP A 509 18.41 17.74 39.05
N GLN A 510 19.33 17.53 40.01
CA GLN A 510 19.84 16.21 40.42
C GLN A 510 18.87 15.28 41.20
N ASN A 511 17.54 15.46 41.10
CA ASN A 511 16.59 14.64 41.86
C ASN A 511 15.56 13.86 41.02
N ALA A 512 15.75 13.70 39.70
CA ALA A 512 14.86 12.87 38.87
C ALA A 512 15.49 11.49 38.54
N PRO A 513 14.97 10.37 39.08
CA PRO A 513 15.54 9.04 38.89
C PRO A 513 14.94 8.37 37.65
N LEU A 514 15.32 8.82 36.46
CA LEU A 514 15.06 8.12 35.18
C LEU A 514 15.94 8.79 34.14
N PHE A 515 17.03 8.15 33.70
CA PHE A 515 17.76 8.33 32.42
C PHE A 515 19.23 7.85 32.54
N SER A 516 19.44 6.57 32.88
CA SER A 516 20.73 5.90 32.70
C SER A 516 21.07 5.69 31.21
N ASP A 517 20.08 5.73 30.34
CA ASP A 517 20.19 5.23 28.95
C ASP A 517 20.55 6.33 27.93
N LEU A 518 20.97 7.52 28.40
CA LEU A 518 21.36 8.67 27.57
C LEU A 518 22.84 9.08 27.70
N ARG A 519 23.63 8.37 28.53
CA ARG A 519 25.10 8.33 28.38
C ARG A 519 25.45 7.29 27.33
#